data_AF-A0A940Q2Z0-F1
#
_entry.id   AF-A0A940Q2Z0-F1
#
_cell.length_a   1.000
_cell.length_b   1.000
_cell.length_c   1.000
_cell.angle_alpha   90.00
_cell.angle_beta   90.00
_cell.angle_gamma   90.00
#
_symmetry.space_group_name_H-M   'P 1'
#
loop_
_entity.id
_entity.type
_entity.pdbx_description
1 polymer ?
#
loop_
_entity_poly.entity_id
_entity_poly.type
_entity_poly.pdbx_seq_one_letter_code
_entity_poly.pdbx_strand_id
1 'polypeptide(L)'
;MKRYFLEYVSDEIEPCNGTYNHLTGEYDKHLHGGYCGNSLKTMKGYISKIKREKAEYSPRDFRIYDYEAPDEPDGHVGQIYHE
;
A
#
# COMPACT_ATOMS: atom_id res chain seq x y z
N MET A 1 -12.01 -5.35 -13.27
CA MET A 1 -11.03 -6.38 -12.85
C MET A 1 -10.45 -5.85 -11.56
N LYS A 2 -10.61 -6.58 -10.45
CA LYS A 2 -10.21 -6.12 -9.12
C LYS A 2 -8.77 -5.61 -9.11
N ARG A 3 -8.53 -4.50 -8.41
CA ARG A 3 -7.22 -3.87 -8.26
C ARG A 3 -6.96 -3.60 -6.79
N TYR A 4 -5.75 -3.90 -6.34
CA TYR A 4 -5.27 -3.69 -4.99
C TYR A 4 -3.98 -2.87 -5.00
N PHE A 5 -3.75 -2.13 -3.92
CA PHE A 5 -2.51 -1.38 -3.67
C PHE A 5 -1.88 -1.85 -2.38
N LEU A 6 -0.56 -1.81 -2.32
CA LEU A 6 0.22 -2.11 -1.13
C LEU A 6 1.04 -0.89 -0.74
N GLU A 7 0.88 -0.46 0.50
CA GLU A 7 1.71 0.54 1.16
C GLU A 7 2.48 -0.11 2.31
N TYR A 8 3.62 0.46 2.65
CA TYR A 8 4.42 0.06 3.80
C TYR A 8 5.34 1.21 4.21
N VAL A 9 5.77 1.19 5.46
CA VAL A 9 6.76 2.11 6.01
C VAL A 9 8.14 1.46 5.93
N SER A 10 9.17 2.25 5.62
CA SER A 10 10.57 1.83 5.69
C SER A 10 11.44 3.01 6.10
N ASP A 11 12.70 2.72 6.42
CA ASP A 11 13.73 3.73 6.72
C ASP A 11 14.39 4.24 5.42
N GLU A 12 13.83 3.92 4.24
CA GLU A 12 14.29 4.42 2.93
C GLU A 12 13.96 5.92 2.81
N ILE A 13 14.92 6.72 2.36
CA ILE A 13 14.76 8.19 2.24
C ILE A 13 13.74 8.56 1.16
N GLU A 14 13.55 7.69 0.15
CA GLU A 14 12.51 7.87 -0.85
C GLU A 14 11.19 7.25 -0.37
N PRO A 15 10.08 8.02 -0.39
CA PRO A 15 8.79 7.51 0.01
C PRO A 15 8.40 6.31 -0.87
N CYS A 16 8.25 5.14 -0.25
CA CYS A 16 7.62 3.97 -0.85
C CYS A 16 6.09 4.16 -0.94
N ASN A 17 5.65 5.36 -1.34
CA ASN A 17 4.27 5.77 -1.17
C ASN A 17 3.56 5.63 -2.51
N GLY A 18 2.77 4.57 -2.60
CA GLY A 18 1.53 4.68 -3.33
C GLY A 18 0.58 5.57 -2.55
N THR A 19 -0.25 6.29 -3.30
CA THR A 19 -1.61 6.71 -2.95
C THR A 19 -1.87 7.55 -1.68
N TYR A 20 -1.27 7.30 -0.52
CA TYR A 20 -1.51 8.11 0.68
C TYR A 20 -0.58 9.33 0.78
N ASN A 21 -1.17 10.52 0.76
CA ASN A 21 -0.47 11.77 1.01
C ASN A 21 -0.47 12.08 2.51
N HIS A 22 0.63 11.79 3.19
CA HIS A 22 0.79 12.08 4.63
C HIS A 22 0.72 13.57 4.99
N LEU A 23 0.84 14.50 4.03
CA LEU A 23 0.72 15.93 4.28
C LEU A 23 -0.74 16.39 4.30
N THR A 24 -1.60 15.78 3.49
CA THR A 24 -3.02 16.13 3.40
C THR A 24 -3.92 15.14 4.15
N GLY A 25 -3.39 13.97 4.52
CA GLY A 25 -4.17 12.86 5.07
C GLY A 25 -5.10 12.23 4.03
N GLU A 26 -4.92 12.52 2.74
CA GLU A 26 -5.80 12.09 1.67
C GLU A 26 -5.19 10.93 0.88
N TYR A 27 -6.06 10.02 0.43
CA TYR A 27 -5.70 8.94 -0.46
C TYR A 27 -5.97 9.36 -1.91
N ASP A 28 -4.93 9.67 -2.68
CA ASP A 28 -5.04 9.96 -4.11
C ASP A 28 -4.89 8.67 -4.93
N LYS A 29 -6.03 8.13 -5.33
CA LYS A 29 -6.14 6.96 -6.19
C LYS A 29 -5.50 7.13 -7.59
N HIS A 30 -5.13 8.35 -7.98
CA HIS A 30 -4.45 8.69 -9.24
C HIS A 30 -2.92 8.77 -9.12
N LEU A 31 -2.38 8.83 -7.89
CA LEU A 31 -0.95 8.75 -7.64
C LEU A 31 -0.50 7.28 -7.57
N HIS A 32 -0.13 6.75 -8.72
CA HIS A 32 0.38 5.38 -8.87
C HIS A 32 1.89 5.28 -8.57
N GLY A 33 2.29 5.58 -7.33
CA GLY A 33 3.53 5.05 -6.76
C GLY A 33 3.29 3.64 -6.21
N GLY A 34 4.28 2.75 -6.26
CA GLY A 34 4.23 1.49 -5.50
C GLY A 34 3.66 0.25 -6.19
N TYR A 35 3.36 -0.77 -5.37
CA TYR A 35 3.01 -2.13 -5.81
C TYR A 35 1.51 -2.29 -6.04
N CYS A 36 1.11 -2.62 -7.27
CA CYS A 36 -0.28 -2.88 -7.65
C CYS A 36 -0.48 -4.35 -8.03
N GLY A 37 -1.64 -4.93 -7.72
CA GLY A 37 -1.96 -6.30 -8.10
C GLY A 37 -3.45 -6.54 -8.33
N ASN A 38 -3.78 -7.70 -8.89
CA ASN A 38 -5.15 -8.11 -9.20
C ASN A 38 -5.71 -9.18 -8.23
N SER A 39 -4.92 -9.59 -7.23
CA SER A 39 -5.34 -10.53 -6.20
C SER A 39 -4.61 -10.29 -4.89
N LEU A 40 -5.27 -10.57 -3.77
CA LEU A 40 -4.66 -10.56 -2.45
C LEU A 40 -3.43 -11.47 -2.35
N LYS A 41 -3.44 -12.60 -3.08
CA LYS A 41 -2.29 -13.52 -3.14
C LYS A 41 -1.06 -12.83 -3.73
N THR A 42 -1.24 -12.08 -4.82
CA THR A 42 -0.16 -11.29 -5.45
C THR A 42 0.38 -10.25 -4.47
N MET A 43 -0.51 -9.52 -3.78
CA MET A 43 -0.12 -8.48 -2.82
C MET A 43 0.70 -9.05 -1.66
N LYS A 44 0.26 -10.17 -1.06
CA LYS A 44 1.03 -10.85 0.00
C LYS A 44 2.37 -11.38 -0.52
N GLY A 45 2.45 -11.78 -1.79
CA GLY A 45 3.71 -12.10 -2.45
C GLY A 45 4.67 -10.91 -2.50
N TYR A 46 4.16 -9.71 -2.77
CA TYR A 46 4.96 -8.48 -2.71
C TYR A 46 5.46 -8.17 -1.31
N ILE A 47 4.64 -8.37 -0.26
CA ILE A 47 5.09 -8.20 1.15
C ILE A 47 6.32 -9.10 1.42
N SER A 48 6.24 -10.39 1.09
CA SER A 48 7.37 -11.32 1.27
C SER A 48 8.60 -10.92 0.45
N LYS A 49 8.38 -10.43 -0.78
CA LYS A 49 9.46 -9.94 -1.65
C LYS A 49 10.15 -8.72 -1.04
N ILE A 50 9.38 -7.73 -0.58
CA ILE A 50 9.87 -6.49 0.04
C ILE A 50 10.66 -6.81 1.31
N LYS A 51 10.11 -7.63 2.21
CA LYS A 51 10.82 -8.04 3.44
C LYS A 51 12.19 -8.69 3.16
N ARG A 52 12.32 -9.41 2.05
CA ARG A 52 13.58 -10.04 1.64
C ARG A 52 14.53 -9.07 0.96
N GLU A 53 14.06 -8.31 -0.01
CA GLU A 53 14.89 -7.49 -0.89
C GLU A 53 15.22 -6.11 -0.30
N LYS A 54 14.40 -5.63 0.64
CA LYS A 54 14.53 -4.33 1.30
C LYS A 54 14.79 -4.47 2.80
N ALA A 55 15.25 -5.64 3.27
CA ALA A 55 15.46 -5.93 4.69
C ALA A 55 16.33 -4.87 5.40
N GLU A 56 17.32 -4.31 4.70
CA GLU A 56 18.20 -3.26 5.21
C GLU A 56 17.48 -1.95 5.58
N TYR A 57 16.31 -1.69 5.01
CA TYR A 57 15.48 -0.51 5.28
C TYR A 57 14.36 -0.78 6.29
N SER A 58 14.39 -1.92 7.00
CA SER A 58 13.42 -2.24 8.06
C SER A 58 11.94 -2.07 7.65
N PRO A 59 11.48 -2.73 6.56
CA PRO A 59 10.13 -2.53 6.05
C PRO A 59 9.09 -3.13 7.00
N ARG A 60 8.02 -2.38 7.26
CA ARG A 60 7.02 -2.65 8.30
C ARG A 60 5.68 -1.97 7.97
N ASP A 61 4.66 -2.23 8.78
CA ASP A 61 3.36 -1.54 8.70
C ASP A 61 2.72 -1.68 7.31
N PHE A 62 2.62 -2.93 6.85
CA PHE A 62 2.16 -3.24 5.49
C PHE A 62 0.63 -3.17 5.42
N ARG A 63 0.10 -2.41 4.47
CA ARG A 63 -1.34 -2.19 4.29
C ARG A 63 -1.77 -2.50 2.88
N ILE A 64 -2.87 -3.25 2.73
CA ILE A 64 -3.47 -3.50 1.41
C ILE A 64 -4.84 -2.85 1.34
N TYR A 65 -5.07 -2.12 0.25
CA TYR A 65 -6.32 -1.42 -0.02
C TYR A 65 -6.99 -2.02 -1.27
N ASP A 66 -8.32 -2.11 -1.26
CA ASP A 66 -9.10 -2.50 -2.44
C ASP A 66 -9.55 -1.24 -3.20
N TYR A 67 -9.10 -1.06 -4.44
CA TYR A 67 -9.44 0.11 -5.26
C TYR A 67 -10.95 0.31 -5.44
N GLU A 68 -11.70 -0.79 -5.46
CA GLU A 68 -13.14 -0.79 -5.73
C GLU A 68 -13.94 -0.80 -4.43
N ALA A 69 -13.30 -0.83 -3.25
CA ALA A 69 -14.00 -0.68 -1.98
C ALA A 69 -14.58 0.74 -1.87
N PRO A 70 -15.79 0.89 -1.29
CA PRO A 70 -16.31 2.20 -0.96
C PRO A 70 -15.36 2.92 -0.01
N ASP A 71 -15.25 4.23 -0.18
CA ASP A 71 -14.50 5.07 0.74
C ASP A 71 -15.08 4.93 2.16
N GLU A 72 -14.22 4.81 3.16
CA GLU A 72 -14.61 4.91 4.55
C GLU A 72 -15.17 6.31 4.85
N PRO A 73 -15.94 6.51 5.93
CA PRO A 73 -16.55 7.81 6.25
C PRO A 73 -15.55 8.98 6.37
N ASP A 74 -14.27 8.66 6.55
CA ASP A 74 -13.16 9.60 6.65
C ASP A 74 -12.37 9.76 5.32
N GLY A 75 -12.84 9.13 4.23
CA GLY A 75 -12.27 9.26 2.88
C GLY A 75 -11.15 8.28 2.55
N HIS A 76 -10.84 7.32 3.42
CA HIS A 76 -9.83 6.29 3.11
C HIS A 76 -10.41 5.19 2.22
N VAL A 77 -9.65 4.76 1.21
CA VAL A 77 -9.98 3.54 0.46
C VAL A 77 -9.98 2.37 1.42
N GLY A 78 -11.01 1.51 1.38
CA GLY A 78 -11.17 0.41 2.33
C GLY A 78 -9.90 -0.43 2.50
N GLN A 79 -9.27 -0.31 3.67
CA GLN A 79 -8.12 -1.12 4.06
C GLN A 79 -8.62 -2.54 4.35
N ILE A 80 -8.11 -3.53 3.62
CA ILE A 80 -8.55 -4.93 3.74
C ILE A 80 -7.49 -5.84 4.36
N TYR A 81 -6.30 -5.31 4.62
CA TYR A 81 -5.21 -6.02 5.28
C TYR A 81 -4.28 -5.04 5.99
N HIS A 82 -3.79 -5.44 7.16
CA HIS A 82 -2.75 -4.75 7.91
C HIS A 82 -1.87 -5.76 8.66
N GLU A 83 -0.55 -5.55 8.62
CA GLU A 83 0.48 -6.35 9.32
C GLU A 83 1.58 -5.47 9.92
#